data_AF-A0A7X7LUH7-F1
#
_entry.id   AF-A0A7X7LUH7-F1
#
_cell.length_a   1.000
_cell.length_b   1.000
_cell.length_c   1.000
_cell.angle_alpha   90.00
_cell.angle_beta   90.00
_cell.angle_gamma   90.00
#
_symmetry.space_group_name_H-M   'P 1'
#
loop_
_entity.id
_entity.type
_entity.pdbx_description
1 polymer ?
#
loop_
_entity_poly.entity_id
_entity_poly.type
_entity_poly.pdbx_seq_one_letter_code
_entity_poly.pdbx_strand_id
1 'polypeptide(L)'
;MNHAPSLPPSDDADAQRARTDSEQIVTALAEGRNKRVRKLLRRMHPAKIAALLERLDLHQRKALWQQVDAAQEARIRPHLKFELSGQLAGELADEPMAGHDALAENQLDAVRAALAEGALKRVGKTLHRMHPAKIAGLLEALPPPERSKAWSMVETERAGKVLTYLHEEIRATLAAELDHDELVAAAHAMALDDRVDLIQILPPALG
;
A
#
# COMPACT_ATOMS: atom_id res chain seq x y z
N MET A 1 22.46 65.70 -16.27
CA MET A 1 23.23 64.62 -15.60
C MET A 1 22.31 63.43 -15.47
N ASN A 2 22.50 62.42 -16.32
CA ASN A 2 21.75 61.16 -16.29
C ASN A 2 22.15 60.36 -15.05
N HIS A 3 21.18 59.92 -14.25
CA HIS A 3 21.36 58.77 -13.38
C HIS A 3 20.16 57.83 -13.57
N ALA A 4 20.44 56.68 -14.18
CA ALA A 4 19.50 55.59 -14.40
C ALA A 4 19.12 54.93 -13.05
N PRO A 5 17.87 54.49 -12.87
CA PRO A 5 17.54 53.53 -11.82
C PRO A 5 17.97 52.13 -12.28
N SER A 6 18.94 51.54 -11.57
CA SER A 6 19.24 50.10 -11.65
C SER A 6 18.04 49.30 -11.15
N LEU A 7 17.27 48.72 -12.07
CA LEU A 7 16.34 47.62 -11.79
C LEU A 7 17.15 46.36 -11.41
N PRO A 8 16.71 45.54 -10.44
CA PRO A 8 17.20 44.18 -10.32
C PRO A 8 16.51 43.29 -11.40
N PRO A 9 17.21 42.73 -12.41
CA PRO A 9 16.58 41.91 -13.44
C PRO A 9 16.84 40.41 -13.21
N SER A 10 16.58 39.92 -11.99
CA SER A 10 16.91 38.53 -11.65
C SER A 10 15.69 37.64 -11.44
N ASP A 11 14.61 38.14 -10.83
CA ASP A 11 13.45 37.29 -10.48
C ASP A 11 12.57 36.95 -11.70
N ASP A 12 12.28 37.92 -12.57
CA ASP A 12 11.44 37.71 -13.76
C ASP A 12 12.12 36.82 -14.82
N ALA A 13 13.45 36.91 -14.94
CA ALA A 13 14.21 36.10 -15.90
C ALA A 13 14.26 34.63 -15.47
N ASP A 14 14.42 34.36 -14.17
CA ASP A 14 14.37 33.00 -13.62
C ASP A 14 12.96 32.41 -13.67
N ALA A 15 11.91 33.22 -13.43
CA ALA A 15 10.52 32.81 -13.59
C ALA A 15 10.15 32.49 -15.05
N GLN A 16 10.63 33.29 -16.01
CA GLN A 16 10.36 33.05 -17.43
C GLN A 16 11.11 31.84 -17.96
N ARG A 17 12.40 31.68 -17.61
CA ARG A 17 13.16 30.45 -17.90
C ARG A 17 12.49 29.24 -17.27
N ALA A 18 11.94 29.38 -16.07
CA ALA A 18 11.21 28.32 -15.41
C ALA A 18 9.93 27.86 -16.12
N ARG A 19 9.20 28.80 -16.71
CA ARG A 19 8.05 28.47 -17.57
C ARG A 19 8.52 27.73 -18.83
N THR A 20 9.57 28.21 -19.48
CA THR A 20 10.12 27.57 -20.68
C THR A 20 10.70 26.17 -20.41
N ASP A 21 11.42 25.98 -19.31
CA ASP A 21 11.96 24.67 -18.92
C ASP A 21 10.83 23.65 -18.67
N SER A 22 9.75 24.10 -18.02
CA SER A 22 8.59 23.26 -17.71
C SER A 22 7.88 22.81 -18.97
N GLU A 23 7.66 23.71 -19.93
CA GLU A 23 7.06 23.40 -21.23
C GLU A 23 7.92 22.44 -22.06
N GLN A 24 9.24 22.60 -22.02
CA GLN A 24 10.17 21.65 -22.65
C GLN A 24 10.10 20.26 -22.03
N ILE A 25 9.93 20.17 -20.70
CA ILE A 25 9.76 18.88 -20.01
C ILE A 25 8.46 18.21 -20.42
N VAL A 26 7.34 18.95 -20.42
CA VAL A 26 6.03 18.41 -20.85
C VAL A 26 6.07 17.94 -22.30
N THR A 27 6.65 18.74 -23.19
CA THR A 27 6.81 18.38 -24.60
C THR A 27 7.70 17.14 -24.76
N ALA A 28 8.82 17.08 -24.05
CA ALA A 28 9.73 15.94 -24.11
C ALA A 28 9.13 14.66 -23.51
N LEU A 29 8.26 14.77 -22.50
CA LEU A 29 7.49 13.64 -21.97
C LEU A 29 6.49 13.12 -23.01
N ALA A 30 5.74 14.01 -23.67
CA ALA A 30 4.78 13.65 -24.72
C ALA A 30 5.46 12.97 -25.92
N GLU A 31 6.69 13.38 -26.26
CA GLU A 31 7.50 12.78 -27.31
C GLU A 31 8.30 11.54 -26.87
N GLY A 32 8.17 11.08 -25.61
CA GLY A 32 8.90 9.93 -25.08
C GLY A 32 10.42 10.12 -24.96
N ARG A 33 10.91 11.38 -24.96
CA ARG A 33 12.35 11.72 -24.93
C ARG A 33 12.91 11.70 -23.51
N ASN A 34 12.84 10.53 -22.86
CA ASN A 34 13.26 10.26 -21.48
C ASN A 34 14.69 10.73 -21.14
N LYS A 35 15.64 10.60 -22.08
CA LYS A 35 17.03 11.08 -21.89
C LYS A 35 17.10 12.61 -21.73
N ARG A 36 16.27 13.36 -22.46
CA ARG A 36 16.22 14.84 -22.38
C ARG A 36 15.54 15.28 -21.09
N VAL A 37 14.43 14.61 -20.72
CA VAL A 37 13.72 14.85 -19.45
C VAL A 37 14.66 14.70 -18.26
N ARG A 38 15.42 13.60 -18.16
CA ARG A 38 16.42 13.40 -17.10
C ARG A 38 17.48 14.49 -17.04
N LYS A 39 17.97 14.93 -18.20
CA LYS A 39 18.97 16.01 -18.27
C LYS A 39 18.41 17.35 -17.78
N LEU A 40 17.15 17.65 -18.07
CA LEU A 40 16.46 18.86 -17.62
C LEU A 40 16.15 18.79 -16.11
N LEU A 41 15.63 17.65 -15.63
CA LEU A 41 15.38 17.41 -14.21
C LEU A 41 16.63 17.63 -13.35
N ARG A 42 17.79 17.10 -13.77
CA ARG A 42 19.07 17.28 -13.05
C ARG A 42 19.54 18.73 -12.96
N ARG A 43 19.09 19.61 -13.87
CA ARG A 43 19.41 21.05 -13.88
C ARG A 43 18.37 21.88 -13.12
N MET A 44 17.22 21.31 -12.79
CA MET A 44 16.08 22.02 -12.22
C MET A 44 16.04 21.86 -10.68
N HIS A 45 15.61 22.90 -9.98
CA HIS A 45 15.52 22.87 -8.51
C HIS A 45 14.41 21.90 -8.02
N PRO A 46 14.62 21.11 -6.95
CA PRO A 46 13.62 20.16 -6.44
C PRO A 46 12.24 20.76 -6.16
N ALA A 47 12.18 21.95 -5.57
CA ALA A 47 10.92 22.67 -5.33
C ALA A 47 10.17 23.03 -6.64
N LYS A 48 10.89 23.31 -7.72
CA LYS A 48 10.31 23.60 -9.04
C LYS A 48 9.83 22.32 -9.74
N ILE A 49 10.50 21.19 -9.51
CA ILE A 49 10.04 19.87 -9.94
C ILE A 49 8.73 19.51 -9.21
N ALA A 50 8.67 19.72 -7.89
CA ALA A 50 7.45 19.52 -7.11
C ALA A 50 6.30 20.40 -7.64
N ALA A 51 6.54 21.70 -7.83
CA ALA A 51 5.55 22.64 -8.40
C ALA A 51 5.07 22.24 -9.81
N LEU A 52 5.95 21.66 -10.63
CA LEU A 52 5.59 21.13 -11.93
C LEU A 52 4.69 19.90 -11.78
N LEU A 53 5.06 18.94 -10.93
CA LEU A 53 4.26 17.74 -10.66
C LEU A 53 2.84 18.08 -10.19
N GLU A 54 2.64 19.16 -9.43
CA GLU A 54 1.29 19.59 -9.00
C GLU A 54 0.41 20.06 -10.17
N ARG A 55 1.02 20.60 -11.22
CA ARG A 55 0.32 21.18 -12.37
C ARG A 55 0.07 20.17 -13.50
N LEU A 56 0.77 19.04 -13.48
CA LEU A 56 0.64 17.97 -14.48
C LEU A 56 -0.51 17.01 -14.12
N ASP A 57 -1.09 16.41 -15.16
CA ASP A 57 -2.06 15.32 -15.01
C ASP A 57 -1.40 14.03 -14.48
N LEU A 58 -2.21 13.05 -14.07
CA LEU A 58 -1.72 11.82 -13.44
C LEU A 58 -0.74 11.04 -14.34
N HIS A 59 -1.03 10.94 -15.63
CA HIS A 59 -0.22 10.19 -16.59
C HIS A 59 1.15 10.86 -16.81
N GLN A 60 1.16 12.18 -17.00
CA GLN A 60 2.38 12.97 -17.15
C GLN A 60 3.19 13.02 -15.87
N ARG A 61 2.52 13.11 -14.71
CA ARG A 61 3.15 13.09 -13.39
C ARG A 61 3.89 11.76 -13.16
N LYS A 62 3.27 10.64 -13.50
CA LYS A 62 3.90 9.30 -13.45
C LYS A 62 5.07 9.21 -14.41
N ALA A 63 4.89 9.62 -15.67
CA ALA A 63 5.95 9.60 -16.67
C ALA A 63 7.17 10.43 -16.23
N LEU A 64 6.94 11.58 -15.58
CA LEU A 64 8.01 12.41 -15.02
C LEU A 64 8.68 11.75 -13.81
N TRP A 65 7.90 11.19 -12.88
CA TRP A 65 8.39 10.52 -11.69
C TRP A 65 9.28 9.31 -12.02
N GLN A 66 8.93 8.54 -13.05
CA GLN A 66 9.75 7.43 -13.56
C GLN A 66 11.11 7.88 -14.14
N GLN A 67 11.28 9.16 -14.47
CA GLN A 67 12.56 9.72 -14.90
C GLN A 67 13.39 10.29 -13.73
N VAL A 68 12.79 10.48 -12.57
CA VAL A 68 13.48 10.97 -11.36
C VAL A 68 14.24 9.79 -10.74
N ASP A 69 15.53 9.95 -10.48
CA ASP A 69 16.32 8.94 -9.77
C ASP A 69 16.11 9.04 -8.24
N ALA A 70 16.48 8.00 -7.49
CA ALA A 70 16.29 7.94 -6.03
C ALA A 70 16.94 9.12 -5.27
N ALA A 71 18.04 9.68 -5.79
CA ALA A 71 18.71 10.83 -5.17
C ALA A 71 17.92 12.13 -5.39
N GLN A 72 17.28 12.29 -6.55
CA GLN A 72 16.38 13.41 -6.83
C GLN A 72 15.05 13.25 -6.09
N GLU A 73 14.51 12.03 -6.01
CA GLU A 73 13.29 11.73 -5.27
C GLU A 73 13.40 12.17 -3.80
N ALA A 74 14.48 11.78 -3.12
CA ALA A 74 14.74 12.17 -1.72
C ALA A 74 14.77 13.69 -1.52
N ARG A 75 15.18 14.45 -2.54
CA ARG A 75 15.25 15.91 -2.51
C ARG A 75 13.94 16.59 -2.89
N ILE A 76 13.11 15.96 -3.71
CA ILE A 76 11.80 16.47 -4.15
C ILE A 76 10.73 16.19 -3.08
N ARG A 77 10.83 15.03 -2.41
CA ARG A 77 9.91 14.56 -1.38
C ARG A 77 9.56 15.59 -0.28
N PRO A 78 10.50 16.36 0.32
CA PRO A 78 10.15 17.37 1.31
C PRO A 78 9.41 18.59 0.74
N HIS A 79 9.41 18.78 -0.59
CA HIS A 79 8.72 19.88 -1.27
C HIS A 79 7.38 19.46 -1.89
N LEU A 80 7.09 18.17 -1.96
CA LEU A 80 5.79 17.67 -2.42
C LEU A 80 4.76 17.82 -1.30
N LYS A 81 3.56 18.29 -1.65
CA LYS A 81 2.40 18.20 -0.74
C LYS A 81 2.15 16.72 -0.38
N PHE A 82 1.69 16.49 0.85
CA PHE A 82 1.41 15.16 1.36
C PHE A 82 0.48 14.33 0.44
N GLU A 83 -0.53 14.97 -0.14
CA GLU A 83 -1.49 14.33 -1.07
C GLU A 83 -0.84 13.88 -2.39
N LEU A 84 0.07 14.69 -2.94
CA LEU A 84 0.80 14.39 -4.17
C LEU A 84 1.91 13.36 -3.94
N SER A 85 2.56 13.42 -2.78
CA SER A 85 3.50 12.38 -2.31
C SER A 85 2.79 11.03 -2.20
N GLY A 86 1.56 11.02 -1.66
CA GLY A 86 0.71 9.83 -1.60
C GLY A 86 0.28 9.31 -2.98
N GLN A 87 -0.01 10.18 -3.95
CA GLN A 87 -0.37 9.76 -5.32
C GLN A 87 0.82 9.23 -6.14
N LEU A 88 2.02 9.76 -5.91
CA LEU A 88 3.26 9.32 -6.57
C LEU A 88 3.84 8.05 -5.94
N ALA A 89 3.76 7.93 -4.60
CA ALA A 89 4.15 6.73 -3.88
C ALA A 89 3.07 5.63 -3.97
N GLY A 90 1.80 6.03 -4.08
CA GLY A 90 0.64 5.16 -4.17
C GLY A 90 0.62 4.29 -5.41
N GLU A 91 1.27 4.68 -6.52
CA GLU A 91 1.40 3.84 -7.72
C GLU A 91 2.72 3.04 -7.83
N LEU A 92 3.56 3.03 -6.79
CA LEU A 92 4.42 1.87 -6.49
C LEU A 92 3.67 0.83 -5.64
N ALA A 93 2.52 1.22 -5.08
CA ALA A 93 1.52 0.36 -4.47
C ALA A 93 0.29 0.13 -5.38
N ASP A 94 0.37 0.57 -6.65
CA ASP A 94 -0.62 0.33 -7.72
C ASP A 94 0.13 -0.26 -8.94
N GLU A 95 0.80 -1.39 -8.70
CA GLU A 95 0.47 -2.55 -9.54
C GLU A 95 -1.02 -2.81 -9.31
N PRO A 96 -1.82 -3.13 -10.34
CA PRO A 96 -3.18 -3.55 -10.09
C PRO A 96 -3.11 -4.66 -9.05
N MET A 97 -3.93 -4.58 -8.02
CA MET A 97 -4.13 -5.71 -7.12
C MET A 97 -4.58 -6.99 -7.86
N ALA A 98 -4.74 -6.97 -9.19
CA ALA A 98 -4.80 -8.14 -10.07
C ALA A 98 -3.62 -9.14 -9.95
N GLY A 99 -2.49 -8.81 -9.33
CA GLY A 99 -1.44 -9.78 -9.00
C GLY A 99 -1.63 -10.49 -7.65
N HIS A 100 -2.26 -9.82 -6.69
CA HIS A 100 -2.61 -10.39 -5.39
C HIS A 100 -3.96 -11.07 -5.41
N ASP A 101 -4.94 -10.54 -6.13
CA ASP A 101 -6.25 -11.16 -6.32
C ASP A 101 -6.14 -12.41 -7.18
N ALA A 102 -5.38 -12.42 -8.29
CA ALA A 102 -5.20 -13.67 -9.04
C ALA A 102 -4.42 -14.73 -8.24
N LEU A 103 -3.46 -14.35 -7.39
CA LEU A 103 -2.74 -15.29 -6.54
C LEU A 103 -3.57 -15.70 -5.31
N ALA A 104 -4.38 -14.78 -4.77
CA ALA A 104 -5.28 -15.01 -3.64
C ALA A 104 -6.52 -15.80 -4.08
N GLU A 105 -7.05 -15.58 -5.27
CA GLU A 105 -8.06 -16.41 -5.95
C GLU A 105 -7.49 -17.79 -6.24
N ASN A 106 -6.28 -17.89 -6.80
CA ASN A 106 -5.62 -19.20 -6.95
C ASN A 106 -5.37 -19.89 -5.60
N GLN A 107 -5.03 -19.15 -4.54
CA GLN A 107 -4.84 -19.71 -3.20
C GLN A 107 -6.16 -20.09 -2.54
N LEU A 108 -7.20 -19.29 -2.72
CA LEU A 108 -8.57 -19.58 -2.28
C LEU A 108 -9.07 -20.84 -2.98
N ASP A 109 -8.95 -20.93 -4.30
CA ASP A 109 -9.32 -22.09 -5.09
C ASP A 109 -8.51 -23.33 -4.70
N ALA A 110 -7.21 -23.19 -4.44
CA ALA A 110 -6.38 -24.29 -3.95
C ALA A 110 -6.78 -24.76 -2.54
N VAL A 111 -7.15 -23.83 -1.64
CA VAL A 111 -7.64 -24.18 -0.30
C VAL A 111 -9.01 -24.83 -0.37
N ARG A 112 -9.91 -24.31 -1.22
CA ARG A 112 -11.24 -24.88 -1.46
C ARG A 112 -11.17 -26.26 -2.08
N ALA A 113 -10.31 -26.46 -3.07
CA ALA A 113 -10.05 -27.77 -3.66
C ALA A 113 -9.50 -28.75 -2.60
N ALA A 114 -8.53 -28.32 -1.79
CA ALA A 114 -7.99 -29.14 -0.71
C ALA A 114 -9.03 -29.46 0.38
N LEU A 115 -9.94 -28.53 0.70
CA LEU A 115 -11.05 -28.76 1.62
C LEU A 115 -12.07 -29.74 1.05
N ALA A 116 -12.40 -29.63 -0.24
CA ALA A 116 -13.30 -30.53 -0.96
C ALA A 116 -12.71 -31.95 -1.08
N GLU A 117 -11.39 -32.07 -1.28
CA GLU A 117 -10.65 -33.33 -1.30
C GLU A 117 -10.44 -33.93 0.12
N GLY A 118 -10.80 -33.22 1.19
CA GLY A 118 -10.55 -33.65 2.56
C GLY A 118 -9.07 -33.63 2.97
N ALA A 119 -8.22 -32.93 2.20
CA ALA A 119 -6.79 -32.81 2.41
C ALA A 119 -6.43 -31.81 3.53
N LEU A 120 -6.99 -32.01 4.72
CA LEU A 120 -6.87 -31.13 5.89
C LEU A 120 -5.41 -30.80 6.25
N LYS A 121 -4.50 -31.77 6.16
CA LYS A 121 -3.06 -31.57 6.38
C LYS A 121 -2.43 -30.57 5.40
N ARG A 122 -2.91 -30.55 4.14
CA ARG A 122 -2.43 -29.62 3.11
C ARG A 122 -2.98 -28.22 3.40
N VAL A 123 -4.25 -28.11 3.79
CA VAL A 123 -4.88 -26.84 4.19
C VAL A 123 -4.12 -26.22 5.36
N GLY A 124 -3.94 -26.95 6.46
CA GLY A 124 -3.20 -26.44 7.63
C GLY A 124 -1.78 -25.99 7.28
N LYS A 125 -1.04 -26.75 6.46
CA LYS A 125 0.32 -26.37 6.02
C LYS A 125 0.34 -25.10 5.17
N THR A 126 -0.67 -24.91 4.32
CA THR A 126 -0.84 -23.69 3.53
C THR A 126 -1.13 -22.51 4.45
N LEU A 127 -2.11 -22.64 5.35
CA LEU A 127 -2.47 -21.61 6.32
C LEU A 127 -1.27 -21.25 7.21
N HIS A 128 -0.52 -22.22 7.71
CA HIS A 128 0.70 -22.00 8.52
C HIS A 128 1.69 -21.04 7.84
N ARG A 129 1.86 -21.16 6.52
CA ARG A 129 2.79 -20.33 5.74
C ARG A 129 2.22 -18.97 5.32
N MET A 130 0.92 -18.74 5.49
CA MET A 130 0.24 -17.51 5.11
C MET A 130 0.24 -16.48 6.23
N HIS A 131 0.27 -15.19 5.88
CA HIS A 131 0.15 -14.10 6.86
C HIS A 131 -1.25 -14.12 7.52
N PRO A 132 -1.40 -13.79 8.83
CA PRO A 132 -2.70 -13.75 9.50
C PRO A 132 -3.78 -12.94 8.78
N ALA A 133 -3.42 -11.77 8.24
CA ALA A 133 -4.34 -10.96 7.42
C ALA A 133 -4.83 -11.67 6.14
N LYS A 134 -3.99 -12.48 5.49
CA LYS A 134 -4.41 -13.28 4.32
C LYS A 134 -5.32 -14.44 4.73
N ILE A 135 -5.08 -15.05 5.89
CA ILE A 135 -5.96 -16.08 6.44
C ILE A 135 -7.34 -15.48 6.74
N ALA A 136 -7.38 -14.29 7.36
CA ALA A 136 -8.62 -13.58 7.62
C ALA A 136 -9.41 -13.36 6.32
N GLY A 137 -8.80 -12.72 5.31
CA GLY A 137 -9.48 -12.51 4.01
C GLY A 137 -9.95 -13.80 3.34
N LEU A 138 -9.19 -14.89 3.46
CA LEU A 138 -9.60 -16.21 2.94
C LEU A 138 -10.83 -16.74 3.70
N LEU A 139 -10.85 -16.68 5.03
CA LEU A 139 -11.99 -17.10 5.84
C LEU A 139 -13.24 -16.27 5.56
N GLU A 140 -13.08 -14.97 5.27
CA GLU A 140 -14.17 -14.09 4.89
C GLU A 140 -14.77 -14.44 3.52
N ALA A 141 -13.92 -14.79 2.56
CA ALA A 141 -14.33 -15.23 1.23
C ALA A 141 -14.95 -16.65 1.23
N LEU A 142 -14.68 -17.47 2.25
CA LEU A 142 -15.22 -18.83 2.35
C LEU A 142 -16.69 -18.83 2.79
N PRO A 143 -17.52 -19.73 2.21
CA PRO A 143 -18.88 -19.97 2.70
C PRO A 143 -18.84 -20.61 4.10
N PRO A 144 -19.90 -20.45 4.92
CA PRO A 144 -19.91 -20.88 6.32
C PRO A 144 -19.41 -22.32 6.59
N PRO A 145 -19.83 -23.37 5.84
CA PRO A 145 -19.38 -24.74 6.13
C PRO A 145 -17.91 -25.00 5.79
N GLU A 146 -17.34 -24.28 4.83
CA GLU A 146 -15.91 -24.38 4.49
C GLU A 146 -15.07 -23.54 5.46
N ARG A 147 -15.62 -22.41 5.93
CA ARG A 147 -14.98 -21.52 6.89
C ARG A 147 -14.70 -22.20 8.21
N SER A 148 -15.67 -22.83 8.86
CA SER A 148 -15.44 -23.53 10.15
C SER A 148 -14.43 -24.67 10.01
N LYS A 149 -14.44 -25.38 8.86
CA LYS A 149 -13.40 -26.38 8.56
C LYS A 149 -12.01 -25.77 8.42
N ALA A 150 -11.87 -24.68 7.66
CA ALA A 150 -10.60 -23.98 7.52
C ALA A 150 -10.12 -23.38 8.86
N TRP A 151 -11.06 -22.85 9.66
CA TRP A 151 -10.80 -22.29 10.97
C TRP A 151 -10.25 -23.33 11.95
N SER A 152 -10.82 -24.54 11.96
CA SER A 152 -10.30 -25.65 12.77
C SER A 152 -8.86 -26.08 12.41
N MET A 153 -8.36 -25.67 11.24
CA MET A 153 -6.98 -25.94 10.79
C MET A 153 -6.00 -24.81 11.15
N VAL A 154 -6.50 -23.69 11.67
CA VAL A 154 -5.66 -22.58 12.14
C VAL A 154 -5.14 -22.93 13.53
N GLU A 155 -3.83 -22.83 13.71
CA GLU A 155 -3.20 -23.05 15.02
C GLU A 155 -3.65 -21.99 16.02
N THR A 156 -3.94 -22.41 17.26
CA THR A 156 -4.43 -21.54 18.35
C THR A 156 -3.52 -20.33 18.57
N GLU A 157 -2.20 -20.50 18.54
CA GLU A 157 -1.23 -19.41 18.68
C GLU A 157 -1.39 -18.29 17.62
N ARG A 158 -1.93 -18.66 16.45
CA ARG A 158 -2.12 -17.75 15.32
C ARG A 158 -3.55 -17.24 15.24
N ALA A 159 -4.51 -17.99 15.78
CA ALA A 159 -5.92 -17.64 15.79
C ALA A 159 -6.15 -16.23 16.37
N GLY A 160 -5.46 -15.88 17.45
CA GLY A 160 -5.54 -14.54 18.05
C GLY A 160 -5.15 -13.43 17.07
N LYS A 161 -4.06 -13.61 16.32
CA LYS A 161 -3.66 -12.67 15.27
C LYS A 161 -4.62 -12.66 14.08
N VAL A 162 -5.26 -13.78 13.75
CA VAL A 162 -6.24 -13.82 12.65
C VAL A 162 -7.51 -13.06 13.04
N LEU A 163 -7.97 -13.22 14.29
CA LEU A 163 -9.14 -12.50 14.82
C LEU A 163 -8.99 -10.97 14.74
N THR A 164 -7.77 -10.44 14.88
CA THR A 164 -7.56 -8.98 14.77
C THR A 164 -7.80 -8.41 13.37
N TYR A 165 -7.63 -9.24 12.33
CA TYR A 165 -7.84 -8.82 10.93
C TYR A 165 -9.23 -9.16 10.39
N LEU A 166 -10.05 -9.92 11.11
CA LEU A 166 -11.39 -10.31 10.68
C LEU A 166 -12.41 -9.16 10.89
N HIS A 167 -13.43 -9.11 10.03
CA HIS A 167 -14.61 -8.29 10.24
C HIS A 167 -15.41 -8.74 11.46
N GLU A 168 -16.07 -7.79 12.13
CA GLU A 168 -16.75 -8.00 13.42
C GLU A 168 -17.72 -9.20 13.42
N GLU A 169 -18.54 -9.34 12.39
CA GLU A 169 -19.52 -10.42 12.27
C GLU A 169 -18.86 -11.81 12.22
N ILE A 170 -17.78 -11.94 11.44
CA ILE A 170 -17.08 -13.20 11.25
C ILE A 170 -16.16 -13.48 12.43
N ARG A 171 -15.51 -12.45 12.98
CA ARG A 171 -14.74 -12.53 14.23
C ARG A 171 -15.61 -13.06 15.36
N ALA A 172 -16.80 -12.51 15.60
CA ALA A 172 -17.66 -12.97 16.69
C ALA A 172 -18.06 -14.44 16.51
N THR A 173 -18.37 -14.84 15.27
CA THR A 173 -18.72 -16.23 14.95
C THR A 173 -17.55 -17.18 15.20
N LEU A 174 -16.35 -16.85 14.68
CA LEU A 174 -15.16 -17.71 14.80
C LEU A 174 -14.54 -17.68 16.20
N ALA A 175 -14.64 -16.56 16.91
CA ALA A 175 -14.24 -16.48 18.32
C ALA A 175 -15.16 -17.32 19.20
N ALA A 176 -16.45 -17.42 18.88
CA ALA A 176 -17.37 -18.31 19.59
C ALA A 176 -17.16 -19.81 19.27
N GLU A 177 -16.44 -20.13 18.18
CA GLU A 177 -15.99 -21.49 17.90
C GLU A 177 -14.74 -21.88 18.72
N LEU A 178 -14.02 -20.92 19.30
CA LEU A 178 -12.90 -21.17 20.21
C LEU A 178 -13.39 -21.23 21.66
N ASP A 179 -12.86 -22.19 22.43
CA ASP A 179 -13.07 -22.20 23.88
C ASP A 179 -12.32 -21.04 24.55
N HIS A 180 -12.80 -20.61 25.72
CA HIS A 180 -12.19 -19.49 26.46
C HIS A 180 -10.69 -19.73 26.72
N ASP A 181 -10.30 -20.95 27.08
CA ASP A 181 -8.90 -21.31 27.31
C ASP A 181 -8.05 -21.22 26.04
N GLU A 182 -8.62 -21.56 24.88
CA GLU A 182 -7.94 -21.44 23.59
C GLU A 182 -7.78 -19.97 23.18
N LEU A 183 -8.79 -19.15 23.44
CA LEU A 183 -8.75 -17.71 23.15
C LEU A 183 -7.74 -16.99 24.04
N VAL A 184 -7.66 -17.39 25.32
CA VAL A 184 -6.61 -16.94 26.25
C VAL A 184 -5.23 -17.39 25.79
N ALA A 185 -5.07 -18.67 25.42
CA ALA A 185 -3.80 -19.19 24.90
C ALA A 185 -3.35 -18.46 23.62
N ALA A 186 -4.28 -18.20 22.71
CA ALA A 186 -4.07 -17.44 21.49
C ALA A 186 -3.60 -16.01 21.81
N ALA A 187 -4.29 -15.32 22.72
CA ALA A 187 -3.89 -13.99 23.18
C ALA A 187 -2.53 -14.00 23.88
N HIS A 188 -2.19 -15.07 24.60
CA HIS A 188 -0.89 -15.23 25.27
C HIS A 188 0.28 -15.39 24.31
N ALA A 189 0.07 -16.07 23.18
CA ALA A 189 1.06 -16.23 22.12
C ALA A 189 1.30 -14.93 21.32
N MET A 190 0.45 -13.91 21.48
CA MET A 190 0.57 -12.61 20.81
C MET A 190 1.52 -11.66 21.52
N ALA A 191 2.10 -10.74 20.76
CA ALA A 191 2.85 -9.62 21.30
C ALA A 191 1.93 -8.72 22.16
N LEU A 192 2.53 -7.97 23.08
CA LEU A 192 1.77 -7.19 24.06
C LEU A 192 0.89 -6.12 23.41
N ASP A 193 1.41 -5.46 22.38
CA ASP A 193 0.72 -4.49 21.54
C ASP A 193 -0.45 -5.13 20.77
N ASP A 194 -0.19 -6.24 20.06
CA ASP A 194 -1.21 -6.98 19.31
C ASP A 194 -2.36 -7.46 20.22
N ARG A 195 -2.06 -7.80 21.48
CA ARG A 195 -3.04 -8.26 22.47
C ARG A 195 -3.93 -7.14 22.98
N VAL A 196 -3.37 -5.96 23.20
CA VAL A 196 -4.15 -4.77 23.58
C VAL A 196 -5.15 -4.44 22.47
N ASP A 197 -4.71 -4.55 21.21
CA ASP A 197 -5.62 -4.40 20.06
C ASP A 197 -6.73 -5.46 20.13
N LEU A 198 -6.40 -6.75 20.25
CA LEU A 198 -7.40 -7.83 20.35
C LEU A 198 -8.46 -7.60 21.45
N ILE A 199 -8.06 -7.14 22.63
CA ILE A 199 -8.99 -6.85 23.73
C ILE A 199 -9.97 -5.72 23.37
N GLN A 200 -9.54 -4.73 22.59
CA GLN A 200 -10.40 -3.60 22.19
C GLN A 200 -11.42 -3.96 21.10
N ILE A 201 -11.14 -4.98 20.30
CA ILE A 201 -11.99 -5.42 19.17
C ILE A 201 -12.83 -6.66 19.46
N LEU A 202 -12.57 -7.38 20.56
CA LEU A 202 -13.45 -8.47 21.01
C LEU A 202 -14.74 -7.89 21.63
N PRO A 203 -15.92 -8.44 21.29
CA PRO A 203 -17.17 -7.96 21.87
C PRO A 203 -17.17 -8.19 23.39
N PRO A 204 -17.73 -7.26 24.17
CA PRO A 204 -17.70 -7.30 25.64
C PRO A 204 -18.43 -8.52 26.25
N ALA A 205 -19.14 -9.31 25.44
CA ALA A 205 -19.80 -10.54 25.87
C ALA A 205 -18.86 -11.75 26.02
N LEU A 206 -17.59 -11.64 25.58
CA LEU A 206 -16.58 -12.71 25.62
C LEU A 206 -15.37 -12.38 26.52
N GLY A 207 -15.42 -11.25 27.24
CA GLY A 207 -14.35 -10.75 28.11
C GLY A 207 -14.70 -10.80 29.59
#